data_AF-A0A7Y3X7M9-F1
#
_entry.id   AF-A0A7Y3X7M9-F1
#
_cell.length_a   1.000
_cell.length_b   1.000
_cell.length_c   1.000
_cell.angle_alpha   90.00
_cell.angle_beta   90.00
_cell.angle_gamma   90.00
#
_symmetry.space_group_name_H-M   'P 1'
#
loop_
_entity.id
_entity.type
_entity.pdbx_description
1 polymer ?
#
loop_
_entity_poly.entity_id
_entity_poly.type
_entity_poly.pdbx_seq_one_letter_code
_entity_poly.pdbx_strand_id
1 'polypeptide(L)'
;MEIAQSESLIQSPAYTPEPHDRQNPNVWDALYLDTAIPVDPIAKAHMIRDLRSWTRAYLLLPIKLIANTLLALIMTVKRLLPFQFSNYVLMHRSAAWFLKHFVSPEACYLIVRHICLGSNIVNFLIENGPDSTIESSKLYPHTVDDLAENAFLEHDIILYNFVLDYSKAQREHPNWLQQVHQKGLSYESIQPIDLNIDFNQRSWLQVLDLESAIELFKVFYSLCLTSDEFERAVLSLEFDENFGCYISQLVGDYNWNHVIANRNPLAPDSSFGSARRLLLHGIITEYLHRHLELRKLARSQPSHD
;
A
#
# COMPACT_ATOMS: atom_id res chain seq x y z
N MET A 1 -43.19 11.93 12.46
CA MET A 1 -42.77 10.56 12.81
C MET A 1 -41.59 10.22 11.89
N GLU A 2 -40.47 10.92 12.08
CA GLU A 2 -39.37 10.90 11.08
C GLU A 2 -38.05 11.41 11.71
N ILE A 3 -37.82 11.07 12.98
CA ILE A 3 -36.57 11.41 13.70
C ILE A 3 -36.06 10.18 14.51
N ALA A 4 -36.56 8.97 14.23
CA ALA A 4 -36.26 7.78 15.06
C ALA A 4 -35.56 6.65 14.30
N GLN A 5 -34.99 6.91 13.11
CA GLN A 5 -34.30 5.89 12.32
C GLN A 5 -32.85 6.24 11.95
N SER A 6 -32.29 7.35 12.44
CA SER A 6 -30.90 7.73 12.18
C SER A 6 -29.91 7.36 13.30
N GLU A 7 -30.32 6.60 14.30
CA GLU A 7 -29.51 6.31 15.51
C GLU A 7 -29.13 4.83 15.70
N SER A 8 -29.28 3.95 14.70
CA SER A 8 -29.07 2.50 14.89
C SER A 8 -27.92 1.85 14.12
N LEU A 9 -26.85 2.59 13.80
CA LEU A 9 -25.56 2.00 13.42
C LEU A 9 -24.42 2.82 14.03
N ILE A 10 -24.36 2.86 15.37
CA ILE A 10 -23.10 3.15 16.06
C ILE A 10 -22.20 1.96 15.74
N GLN A 11 -21.42 2.05 14.66
CA GLN A 11 -20.31 1.14 14.39
C GLN A 11 -19.46 1.10 15.65
N SER A 12 -19.32 -0.08 16.25
CA SER A 12 -18.37 -0.30 17.33
C SER A 12 -17.01 0.28 16.90
N PRO A 13 -16.32 1.03 17.78
CA PRO A 13 -15.06 1.66 17.39
C PRO A 13 -14.07 0.58 16.94
N ALA A 14 -13.40 0.81 15.81
CA ALA A 14 -12.45 -0.13 15.22
C ALA A 14 -11.32 -0.51 16.20
N TYR A 15 -11.05 0.33 17.20
CA TYR A 15 -10.13 0.10 18.30
C TYR A 15 -10.68 0.71 19.60
N THR A 16 -10.58 -0.02 20.71
CA THR A 16 -10.98 0.48 22.04
C THR A 16 -9.75 0.53 22.95
N PRO A 17 -9.28 1.72 23.35
CA PRO A 17 -8.15 1.84 24.27
C PRO A 17 -8.46 1.30 25.66
N GLU A 18 -7.42 0.78 26.33
CA GLU A 18 -7.51 0.33 27.72
C GLU A 18 -7.33 1.52 28.70
N PRO A 19 -7.75 1.38 29.98
CA PRO A 19 -7.46 2.40 30.99
C PRO A 19 -5.95 2.63 31.13
N HIS A 20 -5.52 3.90 31.06
CA HIS A 20 -4.11 4.27 31.09
C HIS A 20 -3.45 3.96 32.45
N ASP A 21 -2.54 3.00 32.46
CA ASP A 21 -1.62 2.72 33.56
C ASP A 21 -0.25 3.40 33.30
N ARG A 22 0.12 4.35 34.16
CA ARG A 22 1.40 5.07 34.05
C ARG A 22 2.63 4.21 34.35
N GLN A 23 2.48 3.13 35.12
CA GLN A 23 3.58 2.22 35.45
C GLN A 23 3.74 1.10 34.41
N ASN A 24 2.69 0.85 33.62
CA ASN A 24 2.69 -0.16 32.57
C ASN A 24 1.89 0.34 31.35
N PRO A 25 2.42 1.32 30.57
CA PRO A 25 1.69 1.89 29.46
C PRO A 25 1.43 0.86 28.36
N ASN A 26 0.19 0.83 27.86
CA ASN A 26 -0.18 -0.03 26.74
C ASN A 26 0.44 0.52 25.44
N VAL A 27 1.37 -0.24 24.85
CA VAL A 27 2.11 0.15 23.64
C VAL A 27 1.18 0.36 22.44
N TRP A 28 0.10 -0.43 22.34
CA TRP A 28 -0.84 -0.36 21.22
C TRP A 28 -1.75 0.87 21.33
N ASP A 29 -2.15 1.23 22.55
CA ASP A 29 -2.88 2.48 22.78
C ASP A 29 -2.03 3.70 22.44
N ALA A 30 -0.75 3.68 22.82
CA ALA A 30 0.19 4.74 22.45
C ALA A 30 0.32 4.86 20.93
N LEU A 31 0.47 3.74 20.23
CA LEU A 31 0.52 3.74 18.76
C LEU A 31 -0.80 4.22 18.15
N TYR A 32 -1.96 3.78 18.64
CA TYR A 32 -3.26 4.15 18.08
C TYR A 32 -3.60 5.63 18.31
N LEU A 33 -3.37 6.12 19.53
CA LEU A 33 -3.72 7.48 19.95
C LEU A 33 -2.72 8.54 19.45
N ASP A 34 -1.49 8.15 19.09
CA ASP A 34 -0.55 9.10 18.48
C ASP A 34 -1.10 9.68 17.18
N THR A 35 -1.10 11.00 17.06
CA THR A 35 -1.54 11.70 15.85
C THR A 35 -0.40 12.45 15.17
N ALA A 36 0.86 12.20 15.57
CA ALA A 36 2.02 12.89 15.02
C ALA A 36 2.22 12.56 13.53
N ILE A 37 1.93 11.31 13.13
CA ILE A 37 1.87 10.89 11.74
C ILE A 37 0.40 10.60 11.38
N PRO A 38 -0.18 11.29 10.38
CA PRO A 38 -1.58 11.10 10.04
C PRO A 38 -1.80 9.77 9.33
N VAL A 39 -2.72 8.96 9.84
CA VAL A 39 -3.16 7.68 9.25
C VAL A 39 -4.69 7.63 9.34
N ASP A 40 -5.33 6.94 8.41
CA ASP A 40 -6.75 6.61 8.55
C ASP A 40 -7.00 5.81 9.85
N PRO A 41 -7.94 6.21 10.73
CA PRO A 41 -8.16 5.55 12.01
C PRO A 41 -8.60 4.08 11.89
N ILE A 42 -9.32 3.70 10.83
CA ILE A 42 -9.79 2.33 10.61
C ILE A 42 -8.61 1.47 10.14
N ALA A 43 -7.85 1.94 9.15
CA ALA A 43 -6.63 1.28 8.70
C ALA A 43 -5.63 1.10 9.85
N LYS A 44 -5.43 2.14 10.67
CA LYS A 44 -4.55 2.10 11.85
C LYS A 44 -4.97 1.05 12.87
N ALA A 45 -6.28 0.90 13.11
CA ALA A 45 -6.81 -0.15 13.98
C ALA A 45 -6.50 -1.55 13.43
N HIS A 46 -6.72 -1.78 12.13
CA HIS A 46 -6.38 -3.05 11.48
C HIS A 46 -4.88 -3.33 11.48
N MET A 47 -4.02 -2.33 11.23
CA MET A 47 -2.56 -2.45 11.33
C MET A 47 -2.13 -2.88 12.73
N ILE A 48 -2.65 -2.23 13.78
CA ILE A 48 -2.31 -2.59 15.16
C ILE A 48 -2.78 -4.01 15.50
N ARG A 49 -3.97 -4.40 15.04
CA ARG A 49 -4.49 -5.74 15.25
C ARG A 49 -3.67 -6.81 14.52
N ASP A 50 -3.21 -6.51 13.31
CA ASP A 50 -2.29 -7.38 12.55
C ASP A 50 -0.92 -7.51 13.24
N LEU A 51 -0.34 -6.38 13.71
CA LEU A 51 0.93 -6.36 14.44
C LEU A 51 0.89 -7.17 15.75
N ARG A 52 -0.30 -7.29 16.36
CA ARG A 52 -0.55 -8.09 17.57
C ARG A 52 -0.69 -9.59 17.29
N SER A 53 -0.64 -10.03 16.03
CA SER A 53 -0.80 -11.44 15.68
C SER A 53 0.29 -12.31 16.29
N TRP A 54 -0.11 -13.48 16.78
CA TRP A 54 0.80 -14.50 17.30
C TRP A 54 1.72 -15.06 16.21
N THR A 55 1.27 -15.11 14.94
CA THR A 55 2.13 -15.56 13.84
C THR A 55 3.30 -14.61 13.66
N ARG A 56 3.08 -13.31 13.84
CA ARG A 56 4.13 -12.31 13.78
C ARG A 56 5.13 -12.50 14.92
N ALA A 57 4.62 -12.75 16.12
CA ALA A 57 5.44 -12.91 17.32
C ALA A 57 6.30 -14.19 17.30
N TYR A 58 5.77 -15.30 16.78
CA TYR A 58 6.38 -16.62 16.93
C TYR A 58 6.78 -17.29 15.60
N LEU A 59 6.03 -17.07 14.52
CA LEU A 59 6.26 -17.71 13.23
C LEU A 59 7.04 -16.85 12.23
N LEU A 60 7.11 -15.53 12.41
CA LEU A 60 7.77 -14.66 11.45
C LEU A 60 9.24 -15.03 11.22
N LEU A 61 9.98 -15.33 12.30
CA LEU A 61 11.39 -15.72 12.18
C LEU A 61 11.59 -17.04 11.41
N PRO A 62 10.92 -18.16 11.77
CA PRO A 62 11.05 -19.38 10.98
C PRO A 62 10.51 -19.23 9.55
N ILE A 63 9.43 -18.47 9.34
CA ILE A 63 8.92 -18.16 8.00
C ILE A 63 9.98 -17.43 7.18
N LYS A 64 10.60 -16.38 7.73
CA LYS A 64 11.69 -15.64 7.08
C LYS A 64 12.85 -16.54 6.68
N LEU A 65 13.26 -17.45 7.56
CA LEU A 65 14.36 -18.38 7.27
C LEU A 65 14.04 -19.30 6.09
N ILE A 66 12.86 -19.92 6.13
CA ILE A 66 12.40 -20.85 5.08
C ILE A 66 12.19 -20.09 3.77
N ALA A 67 11.45 -18.99 3.80
CA ALA A 67 11.14 -18.19 2.62
C ALA A 67 12.39 -17.65 1.94
N ASN A 68 13.36 -17.12 2.70
CA ASN A 68 14.61 -16.62 2.12
C ASN A 68 15.47 -17.76 1.55
N THR A 69 15.47 -18.93 2.18
CA THR A 69 16.19 -20.09 1.65
C THR A 69 15.57 -20.58 0.34
N LEU A 70 14.23 -20.66 0.27
CA LEU A 70 13.51 -21.01 -0.96
C LEU A 70 13.72 -19.94 -2.04
N LEU A 71 13.66 -18.66 -1.69
CA LEU A 71 13.92 -17.56 -2.61
C LEU A 71 15.34 -17.65 -3.19
N ALA A 72 16.35 -17.86 -2.35
CA ALA A 72 17.73 -18.04 -2.80
C ALA A 72 17.84 -19.21 -3.78
N LEU A 73 17.25 -20.36 -3.45
CA LEU A 73 17.24 -21.53 -4.31
C LEU A 73 16.56 -21.24 -5.66
N ILE A 74 15.36 -20.63 -5.65
CA ILE A 74 14.62 -20.28 -6.86
C ILE A 74 15.42 -19.33 -7.73
N MET A 75 15.95 -18.24 -7.15
CA MET A 75 16.73 -17.24 -7.89
C MET A 75 18.02 -17.85 -8.47
N THR A 76 18.73 -18.68 -7.70
CA THR A 76 19.94 -19.37 -8.20
C THR A 76 19.59 -20.33 -9.33
N VAL A 77 18.59 -21.19 -9.16
CA VAL A 77 18.19 -22.15 -10.19
C VAL A 77 17.74 -21.42 -11.45
N LYS A 78 16.88 -20.40 -11.32
CA LYS A 78 16.41 -19.62 -12.48
C LYS A 78 17.55 -18.92 -13.20
N ARG A 79 18.55 -18.40 -12.50
CA ARG A 79 19.70 -17.75 -13.13
C ARG A 79 20.65 -18.75 -13.83
N LEU A 80 20.64 -20.02 -13.44
CA LEU A 80 21.43 -21.09 -14.07
C LEU A 80 20.72 -21.75 -15.25
N LEU A 81 19.39 -21.64 -15.35
CA LEU A 81 18.63 -22.19 -16.46
C LEU A 81 18.86 -21.39 -17.76
N PRO A 82 19.05 -22.05 -18.92
CA PRO A 82 19.27 -21.36 -20.19
C PRO A 82 18.00 -20.72 -20.78
N PHE A 83 16.86 -20.84 -20.10
CA PHE A 83 15.57 -20.23 -20.46
C PHE A 83 14.86 -19.70 -19.22
N GLN A 84 14.02 -18.68 -19.40
CA GLN A 84 13.13 -18.14 -18.38
C GLN A 84 11.68 -18.47 -18.73
N PHE A 85 10.81 -18.48 -17.74
CA PHE A 85 9.38 -18.67 -17.92
C PHE A 85 8.59 -17.84 -16.91
N SER A 86 7.37 -17.48 -17.29
CA SER A 86 6.38 -16.87 -16.41
C SER A 86 5.01 -17.53 -16.59
N ASN A 87 4.21 -17.52 -15.53
CA ASN A 87 2.84 -18.02 -15.53
C ASN A 87 1.97 -17.13 -14.66
N TYR A 88 1.46 -16.04 -15.25
CA TYR A 88 0.67 -15.02 -14.55
C TYR A 88 -0.64 -15.58 -14.00
N VAL A 89 -1.33 -16.43 -14.77
CA VAL A 89 -2.60 -17.02 -14.33
C VAL A 89 -2.41 -17.88 -13.08
N LEU A 90 -1.36 -18.72 -13.06
CA LEU A 90 -1.04 -19.51 -11.88
C LEU A 90 -0.63 -18.61 -10.70
N MET A 91 0.18 -17.57 -10.96
CA MET A 91 0.63 -16.63 -9.95
C MET A 91 -0.56 -15.95 -9.26
N HIS A 92 -1.43 -15.29 -10.02
CA HIS A 92 -2.56 -14.53 -9.48
C HIS A 92 -3.58 -15.42 -8.78
N ARG A 93 -3.91 -16.59 -9.36
CA ARG A 93 -4.87 -17.52 -8.73
C ARG A 93 -4.31 -18.12 -7.44
N SER A 94 -3.03 -18.49 -7.43
CA SER A 94 -2.39 -19.03 -6.22
C SER A 94 -2.29 -17.96 -5.13
N ALA A 95 -2.02 -16.71 -5.51
CA ALA A 95 -1.98 -15.57 -4.61
C ALA A 95 -3.34 -15.31 -3.97
N ALA A 96 -4.40 -15.14 -4.77
CA ALA A 96 -5.75 -14.90 -4.26
C ALA A 96 -6.23 -16.08 -3.40
N TRP A 97 -5.96 -17.31 -3.82
CA TRP A 97 -6.26 -18.50 -3.01
C TRP A 97 -5.50 -18.49 -1.67
N PHE A 98 -4.21 -18.18 -1.67
CA PHE A 98 -3.41 -18.08 -0.46
C PHE A 98 -3.94 -17.02 0.51
N LEU A 99 -4.20 -15.81 -0.01
CA LEU A 99 -4.76 -14.70 0.78
C LEU A 99 -6.11 -15.07 1.38
N LYS A 100 -7.01 -15.64 0.58
CA LYS A 100 -8.36 -16.03 1.00
C LYS A 100 -8.38 -17.10 2.10
N HIS A 101 -7.42 -18.03 2.10
CA HIS A 101 -7.48 -19.19 2.99
C HIS A 101 -6.54 -19.12 4.20
N PHE A 102 -5.40 -18.42 4.10
CA PHE A 102 -4.37 -18.42 5.15
C PHE A 102 -4.10 -17.06 5.79
N VAL A 103 -4.45 -15.97 5.11
CA VAL A 103 -4.13 -14.61 5.57
C VAL A 103 -5.31 -14.05 6.36
N SER A 104 -4.98 -13.34 7.45
CA SER A 104 -5.99 -12.74 8.32
C SER A 104 -6.85 -11.70 7.56
N PRO A 105 -8.13 -11.53 7.91
CA PRO A 105 -8.98 -10.49 7.31
C PRO A 105 -8.38 -9.09 7.44
N GLU A 106 -7.69 -8.80 8.55
CA GLU A 106 -7.02 -7.52 8.78
C GLU A 106 -5.88 -7.28 7.78
N ALA A 107 -5.04 -8.29 7.53
CA ALA A 107 -4.00 -8.20 6.51
C ALA A 107 -4.59 -8.10 5.09
N CYS A 108 -5.64 -8.87 4.78
CA CYS A 108 -6.34 -8.78 3.48
C CYS A 108 -6.94 -7.39 3.25
N TYR A 109 -7.55 -6.79 4.28
CA TYR A 109 -8.02 -5.40 4.24
C TYR A 109 -6.90 -4.44 3.87
N LEU A 110 -5.75 -4.54 4.54
CA LEU A 110 -4.61 -3.65 4.28
C LEU A 110 -4.04 -3.83 2.86
N ILE A 111 -3.99 -5.07 2.36
CA ILE A 111 -3.50 -5.36 1.00
C ILE A 111 -4.42 -4.76 -0.07
N VAL A 112 -5.73 -5.05 -0.01
CA VAL A 112 -6.69 -4.55 -1.00
C VAL A 112 -6.76 -3.02 -0.94
N ARG A 113 -6.80 -2.47 0.27
CA ARG A 113 -6.79 -1.02 0.50
C ARG A 113 -5.58 -0.35 -0.13
N HIS A 114 -4.38 -0.87 0.13
CA HIS A 114 -3.13 -0.31 -0.38
C HIS A 114 -3.16 -0.11 -1.90
N ILE A 115 -3.68 -1.10 -2.65
CA ILE A 115 -3.76 -1.03 -4.10
C ILE A 115 -4.67 0.14 -4.55
N CYS A 116 -5.85 0.27 -3.95
CA CYS A 116 -6.76 1.38 -4.24
C CYS A 116 -6.16 2.75 -3.89
N LEU A 117 -5.43 2.85 -2.78
CA LEU A 117 -4.75 4.08 -2.39
C LEU A 117 -3.61 4.42 -3.35
N GLY A 118 -2.86 3.43 -3.84
CA GLY A 118 -1.86 3.59 -4.89
C GLY A 118 -2.47 4.22 -6.14
N SER A 119 -3.64 3.73 -6.59
CA SER A 119 -4.36 4.30 -7.73
C SER A 119 -4.81 5.75 -7.48
N ASN A 120 -5.35 6.06 -6.30
CA ASN A 120 -5.70 7.44 -5.95
C ASN A 120 -4.49 8.39 -6.03
N ILE A 121 -3.33 7.95 -5.55
CA ILE A 121 -2.10 8.75 -5.53
C ILE A 121 -1.56 8.99 -6.95
N VAL A 122 -1.46 7.93 -7.75
CA VAL A 122 -1.03 8.02 -9.15
C VAL A 122 -1.98 8.95 -9.91
N ASN A 123 -3.29 8.77 -9.76
CA ASN A 123 -4.29 9.57 -10.45
C ASN A 123 -4.26 11.04 -10.00
N PHE A 124 -4.03 11.32 -8.71
CA PHE A 124 -3.82 12.68 -8.23
C PHE A 124 -2.61 13.35 -8.91
N LEU A 125 -1.51 12.61 -9.09
CA LEU A 125 -0.33 13.12 -9.79
C LEU A 125 -0.59 13.38 -11.27
N ILE A 126 -1.36 12.52 -11.94
CA ILE A 126 -1.74 12.67 -13.35
C ILE A 126 -2.70 13.86 -13.53
N GLU A 127 -3.73 13.94 -12.68
CA GLU A 127 -4.75 14.99 -12.66
C GLU A 127 -4.12 16.38 -12.49
N ASN A 128 -3.07 16.47 -11.68
CA ASN A 128 -2.30 17.70 -11.42
C ASN A 128 -0.98 17.74 -12.21
N GLY A 129 -0.86 16.89 -13.23
CA GLY A 129 0.38 16.66 -13.95
C GLY A 129 0.62 17.62 -15.12
N PRO A 130 1.79 17.49 -15.78
CA PRO A 130 2.13 18.25 -16.99
C PRO A 130 1.30 17.89 -18.23
N ASP A 131 0.74 16.69 -18.28
CA ASP A 131 0.05 16.16 -19.46
C ASP A 131 -1.17 15.33 -19.02
N SER A 132 -2.35 15.75 -19.49
CA SER A 132 -3.63 15.08 -19.20
C SER A 132 -3.86 13.81 -20.03
N THR A 133 -2.97 13.46 -20.96
CA THR A 133 -3.07 12.26 -21.79
C THR A 133 -2.44 11.03 -21.17
N ILE A 134 -1.68 11.18 -20.07
CA ILE A 134 -1.14 10.05 -19.30
C ILE A 134 -2.31 9.20 -18.78
N GLU A 135 -2.26 7.90 -19.02
CA GLU A 135 -3.34 6.99 -18.65
C GLU A 135 -3.49 6.90 -17.13
N SER A 136 -4.71 7.15 -16.64
CA SER A 136 -5.05 6.97 -15.23
C SER A 136 -5.15 5.50 -14.85
N SER A 137 -4.71 5.18 -13.64
CA SER A 137 -4.87 3.87 -13.02
C SER A 137 -6.36 3.57 -12.79
N LYS A 138 -6.76 2.33 -13.11
CA LYS A 138 -8.12 1.80 -12.94
C LYS A 138 -8.19 0.71 -11.86
N LEU A 139 -7.13 0.57 -11.07
CA LEU A 139 -6.95 -0.57 -10.19
C LEU A 139 -7.63 -0.35 -8.82
N TYR A 140 -8.93 -0.61 -8.76
CA TYR A 140 -9.75 -0.46 -7.55
C TYR A 140 -10.42 -1.79 -7.13
N PRO A 141 -9.65 -2.78 -6.65
CA PRO A 141 -10.22 -4.02 -6.14
C PRO A 141 -11.07 -3.78 -4.89
N HIS A 142 -12.21 -4.47 -4.78
CA HIS A 142 -13.09 -4.42 -3.60
C HIS A 142 -12.88 -5.63 -2.69
N THR A 143 -12.46 -6.77 -3.26
CA THR A 143 -12.27 -8.04 -2.56
C THR A 143 -10.89 -8.64 -2.82
N VAL A 144 -10.55 -9.70 -2.08
CA VAL A 144 -9.35 -10.51 -2.33
C VAL A 144 -9.44 -11.25 -3.67
N ASP A 145 -10.63 -11.68 -4.08
CA ASP A 145 -10.81 -12.41 -5.33
C ASP A 145 -10.53 -11.51 -6.56
N ASP A 146 -10.82 -10.21 -6.45
CA ASP A 146 -10.53 -9.22 -7.51
C ASP A 146 -9.01 -9.11 -7.78
N LEU A 147 -8.16 -9.43 -6.79
CA LEU A 147 -6.71 -9.42 -6.97
C LEU A 147 -6.20 -10.53 -7.91
N ALA A 148 -7.03 -11.54 -8.16
CA ALA A 148 -6.73 -12.62 -9.09
C ALA A 148 -6.74 -12.13 -10.56
N GLU A 149 -7.33 -10.97 -10.84
CA GLU A 149 -7.45 -10.38 -12.17
C GLU A 149 -6.26 -9.45 -12.51
N ASN A 150 -5.04 -9.96 -12.35
CA ASN A 150 -3.78 -9.29 -12.67
C ASN A 150 -3.29 -8.16 -11.73
N ALA A 151 -4.02 -7.86 -10.65
CA ALA A 151 -3.74 -6.70 -9.80
C ALA A 151 -2.29 -6.58 -9.29
N PHE A 152 -1.67 -7.69 -8.86
CA PHE A 152 -0.29 -7.66 -8.35
C PHE A 152 0.76 -7.22 -9.39
N LEU A 153 0.58 -7.59 -10.65
CA LEU A 153 1.50 -7.28 -11.74
C LEU A 153 1.14 -5.95 -12.42
N GLU A 154 -0.14 -5.62 -12.47
CA GLU A 154 -0.56 -4.33 -13.00
C GLU A 154 -0.07 -3.18 -12.11
N HIS A 155 -0.11 -3.39 -10.79
CA HIS A 155 0.34 -2.41 -9.82
C HIS A 155 1.78 -1.92 -10.06
N ASP A 156 2.78 -2.80 -10.19
CA ASP A 156 4.17 -2.37 -10.43
C ASP A 156 4.36 -1.78 -11.83
N ILE A 157 3.69 -2.33 -12.85
CA ILE A 157 3.76 -1.82 -14.23
C ILE A 157 3.24 -0.38 -14.31
N ILE A 158 2.14 -0.06 -13.62
CA ILE A 158 1.58 1.29 -13.56
C ILE A 158 2.61 2.28 -13.01
N LEU A 159 3.31 1.92 -11.93
CA LEU A 159 4.31 2.81 -11.32
C LEU A 159 5.47 3.12 -12.28
N TYR A 160 5.99 2.11 -12.98
CA TYR A 160 7.06 2.31 -13.97
C TYR A 160 6.61 3.17 -15.14
N ASN A 161 5.46 2.86 -15.74
CA ASN A 161 4.94 3.63 -16.86
C ASN A 161 4.67 5.08 -16.45
N PHE A 162 4.07 5.30 -15.28
CA PHE A 162 3.88 6.63 -14.73
C PHE A 162 5.21 7.39 -14.62
N VAL A 163 6.26 6.82 -14.02
CA VAL A 163 7.55 7.51 -13.87
C VAL A 163 8.14 7.90 -15.23
N LEU A 164 8.07 7.01 -16.22
CA LEU A 164 8.60 7.27 -17.57
C LEU A 164 7.81 8.36 -18.30
N ASP A 165 6.48 8.23 -18.31
CA ASP A 165 5.57 9.15 -19.01
C ASP A 165 5.56 10.53 -18.34
N TYR A 166 5.49 10.58 -17.01
CA TYR A 166 5.54 11.81 -16.24
C TYR A 166 6.85 12.55 -16.47
N SER A 167 7.99 11.85 -16.45
CA SER A 167 9.30 12.44 -16.72
C SER A 167 9.39 13.01 -18.15
N LYS A 168 8.82 12.31 -19.14
CA LYS A 168 8.76 12.80 -20.52
C LYS A 168 7.90 14.07 -20.61
N ALA A 169 6.69 14.04 -20.04
CA ALA A 169 5.77 15.16 -20.07
C ALA A 169 6.34 16.41 -19.35
N GLN A 170 7.06 16.23 -18.24
CA GLN A 170 7.75 17.34 -17.56
C GLN A 170 8.79 18.03 -18.47
N ARG A 171 9.51 17.27 -19.31
CA ARG A 171 10.47 17.85 -20.28
C ARG A 171 9.78 18.58 -21.42
N GLU A 172 8.65 18.07 -21.89
CA GLU A 172 7.87 18.65 -22.98
C GLU A 172 7.10 19.92 -22.53
N HIS A 173 6.76 20.01 -21.24
CA HIS A 173 5.99 21.12 -20.66
C HIS A 173 6.72 21.81 -19.50
N PRO A 174 7.86 22.49 -19.70
CA PRO A 174 8.72 22.97 -18.60
C PRO A 174 8.05 23.95 -17.60
N ASN A 175 6.96 24.62 -18.00
CA ASN A 175 6.23 25.58 -17.14
C ASN A 175 4.99 24.96 -16.46
N TRP A 176 4.80 23.63 -16.54
CA TRP A 176 3.61 22.94 -16.05
C TRP A 176 3.30 23.24 -14.57
N LEU A 177 4.32 23.22 -13.71
CA LEU A 177 4.13 23.38 -12.27
C LEU A 177 3.55 24.75 -11.91
N GLN A 178 4.07 25.82 -12.54
CA GLN A 178 3.55 27.17 -12.34
C GLN A 178 2.09 27.27 -12.81
N GLN A 179 1.75 26.63 -13.93
CA GLN A 179 0.38 26.62 -14.45
C GLN A 179 -0.58 25.90 -13.50
N VAL A 180 -0.17 24.77 -12.94
CA VAL A 180 -0.97 24.01 -11.97
C VAL A 180 -1.14 24.79 -10.67
N HIS A 181 -0.08 25.40 -10.13
CA HIS A 181 -0.19 26.25 -8.94
C HIS A 181 -1.10 27.46 -9.12
N GLN A 182 -1.11 28.08 -10.32
CA GLN A 182 -2.02 29.18 -10.64
C GLN A 182 -3.48 28.74 -10.75
N LYS A 183 -3.74 27.57 -11.34
CA LYS A 183 -5.08 26.97 -11.42
C LYS A 183 -5.58 26.46 -10.07
N GLY A 184 -4.65 26.08 -9.19
CA GLY A 184 -4.91 25.35 -7.96
C GLY A 184 -4.98 23.85 -8.20
N LEU A 185 -4.64 23.09 -7.16
CA LEU A 185 -4.67 21.63 -7.22
C LEU A 185 -6.11 21.10 -7.22
N SER A 186 -6.34 20.03 -7.96
CA SER A 186 -7.57 19.25 -7.90
C SER A 186 -7.36 17.97 -7.09
N TYR A 187 -8.37 17.57 -6.33
CA TYR A 187 -8.35 16.40 -5.44
C TYR A 187 -9.49 15.44 -5.75
N GLU A 188 -9.99 15.43 -6.99
CA GLU A 188 -11.11 14.57 -7.39
C GLU A 188 -10.71 13.10 -7.31
N SER A 189 -9.48 12.77 -7.72
CA SER A 189 -8.93 11.41 -7.63
C SER A 189 -8.75 10.89 -6.20
N ILE A 190 -8.77 11.77 -5.19
CA ILE A 190 -8.73 11.36 -3.78
C ILE A 190 -10.15 10.99 -3.35
N GLN A 191 -10.59 9.80 -3.72
CA GLN A 191 -11.91 9.24 -3.42
C GLN A 191 -11.88 8.30 -2.21
N PRO A 192 -13.00 8.15 -1.48
CA PRO A 192 -13.16 7.11 -0.47
C PRO A 192 -12.96 5.71 -1.08
N ILE A 193 -12.40 4.79 -0.31
CA ILE A 193 -12.22 3.39 -0.73
C ILE A 193 -13.34 2.54 -0.12
N ASP A 194 -14.10 1.87 -0.98
CA ASP A 194 -15.11 0.90 -0.58
C ASP A 194 -14.53 -0.52 -0.66
N LEU A 195 -14.46 -1.22 0.47
CA LEU A 195 -13.86 -2.54 0.58
C LEU A 195 -14.87 -3.54 1.14
N ASN A 196 -14.91 -4.72 0.55
CA ASN A 196 -15.75 -5.82 0.98
C ASN A 196 -14.90 -6.97 1.50
N ILE A 197 -14.43 -6.81 2.75
CA ILE A 197 -13.67 -7.82 3.49
C ILE A 197 -14.51 -8.31 4.67
N ASP A 198 -14.75 -9.62 4.72
CA ASP A 198 -15.53 -10.22 5.81
C ASP A 198 -14.65 -10.47 7.04
N PHE A 199 -14.92 -9.72 8.11
CA PHE A 199 -14.26 -9.88 9.41
C PHE A 199 -14.98 -10.87 10.34
N ASN A 200 -16.21 -11.28 10.01
CA ASN A 200 -17.05 -12.16 10.83
C ASN A 200 -16.81 -13.64 10.48
N GLN A 201 -16.52 -13.96 9.23
CA GLN A 201 -16.31 -15.33 8.75
C GLN A 201 -14.82 -15.70 8.67
N ARG A 202 -14.15 -15.72 9.82
CA ARG A 202 -12.74 -16.12 9.89
C ARG A 202 -12.60 -17.65 9.92
N SER A 203 -11.92 -18.21 8.91
CA SER A 203 -11.48 -19.61 8.94
C SER A 203 -10.37 -19.82 9.96
N TRP A 204 -10.31 -21.01 10.57
CA TRP A 204 -9.23 -21.39 11.49
C TRP A 204 -7.84 -21.42 10.84
N LEU A 205 -7.78 -21.44 9.50
CA LEU A 205 -6.55 -21.34 8.72
C LEU A 205 -6.08 -19.90 8.48
N GLN A 206 -6.97 -18.91 8.58
CA GLN A 206 -6.66 -17.50 8.33
C GLN A 206 -5.93 -16.87 9.53
N VAL A 207 -4.69 -17.27 9.73
CA VAL A 207 -3.88 -16.90 10.90
C VAL A 207 -2.72 -15.98 10.57
N LEU A 208 -2.27 -15.93 9.32
CA LEU A 208 -1.07 -15.19 8.95
C LEU A 208 -1.31 -13.68 9.00
N ASP A 209 -0.39 -12.99 9.70
CA ASP A 209 -0.25 -11.54 9.64
C ASP A 209 0.32 -11.09 8.30
N LEU A 210 0.22 -9.79 8.03
CA LEU A 210 0.66 -9.18 6.78
C LEU A 210 2.13 -9.45 6.48
N GLU A 211 3.03 -9.27 7.45
CA GLU A 211 4.48 -9.42 7.23
C GLU A 211 4.83 -10.89 6.93
N SER A 212 4.29 -11.83 7.71
CA SER A 212 4.46 -13.27 7.46
C SER A 212 3.86 -13.72 6.13
N ALA A 213 2.70 -13.18 5.75
CA ALA A 213 2.05 -13.48 4.48
C ALA A 213 2.88 -13.01 3.29
N ILE A 214 3.42 -11.79 3.34
CA ILE A 214 4.28 -11.24 2.28
C ILE A 214 5.57 -12.05 2.14
N GLU A 215 6.17 -12.46 3.27
CA GLU A 215 7.37 -13.32 3.27
C GLU A 215 7.15 -14.64 2.53
N LEU A 216 5.97 -15.25 2.65
CA LEU A 216 5.63 -16.45 1.88
C LEU A 216 5.26 -16.11 0.43
N PHE A 217 4.53 -15.02 0.22
CA PHE A 217 4.06 -14.59 -1.09
C PHE A 217 5.23 -14.40 -2.08
N LYS A 218 6.34 -13.77 -1.65
CA LYS A 218 7.51 -13.55 -2.52
C LYS A 218 8.11 -14.85 -3.07
N VAL A 219 7.94 -15.98 -2.37
CA VAL A 219 8.41 -17.29 -2.86
C VAL A 219 7.58 -17.73 -4.07
N PHE A 220 6.25 -17.69 -3.97
CA PHE A 220 5.38 -18.05 -5.08
C PHE A 220 5.51 -17.06 -6.24
N TYR A 221 5.64 -15.77 -5.92
CA TYR A 221 5.84 -14.70 -6.89
C TYR A 221 7.14 -14.92 -7.69
N SER A 222 8.28 -15.12 -7.00
CA SER A 222 9.57 -15.43 -7.65
C SER A 222 9.56 -16.75 -8.42
N LEU A 223 8.76 -17.75 -8.00
CA LEU A 223 8.63 -19.02 -8.72
C LEU A 223 7.85 -18.87 -10.03
N CYS A 224 6.82 -18.02 -10.06
CA CYS A 224 5.92 -17.92 -11.22
C CYS A 224 6.31 -16.82 -12.21
N LEU A 225 7.28 -15.95 -11.91
CA LEU A 225 7.73 -14.87 -12.78
C LEU A 225 9.14 -15.08 -13.33
N THR A 226 9.52 -14.38 -14.40
CA THR A 226 10.94 -14.35 -14.80
C THR A 226 11.78 -13.64 -13.75
N SER A 227 13.10 -13.85 -13.78
CA SER A 227 14.02 -13.16 -12.84
C SER A 227 13.90 -11.63 -12.97
N ASP A 228 13.78 -11.12 -14.20
CA ASP A 228 13.67 -9.69 -14.49
C ASP A 228 12.32 -9.10 -14.05
N GLU A 229 11.23 -9.86 -14.21
CA GLU A 229 9.90 -9.47 -13.72
C GLU A 229 9.86 -9.40 -12.19
N PHE A 230 10.44 -10.39 -11.51
CA PHE A 230 10.53 -10.39 -10.05
C PHE A 230 11.41 -9.23 -9.55
N GLU A 231 12.56 -9.01 -10.19
CA GLU A 231 13.46 -7.90 -9.86
C GLU A 231 12.77 -6.54 -10.08
N ARG A 232 12.08 -6.35 -11.21
CA ARG A 232 11.28 -5.15 -11.48
C ARG A 232 10.25 -4.89 -10.39
N ALA A 233 9.49 -5.91 -10.00
CA ALA A 233 8.48 -5.75 -8.94
C ALA A 233 9.12 -5.34 -7.60
N VAL A 234 10.26 -5.92 -7.23
CA VAL A 234 10.99 -5.54 -6.00
C VAL A 234 11.51 -4.11 -6.09
N LEU A 235 12.11 -3.73 -7.22
CA LEU A 235 12.69 -2.39 -7.42
C LEU A 235 11.62 -1.29 -7.50
N SER A 236 10.39 -1.63 -7.89
CA SER A 236 9.26 -0.68 -7.87
C SER A 236 9.00 -0.07 -6.49
N LEU A 237 9.31 -0.82 -5.42
CA LEU A 237 9.13 -0.38 -4.02
C LEU A 237 10.05 0.79 -3.64
N GLU A 238 11.12 1.02 -4.40
CA GLU A 238 12.04 2.12 -4.15
C GLU A 238 11.53 3.47 -4.70
N PHE A 239 10.40 3.48 -5.43
CA PHE A 239 9.82 4.71 -5.96
C PHE A 239 9.06 5.56 -4.93
N ASP A 240 8.90 5.10 -3.69
CA ASP A 240 8.20 5.86 -2.64
C ASP A 240 8.77 7.26 -2.43
N GLU A 241 10.11 7.39 -2.45
CA GLU A 241 10.79 8.69 -2.35
C GLU A 241 10.50 9.59 -3.56
N ASN A 242 10.46 9.02 -4.77
CA ASN A 242 10.17 9.77 -5.99
C ASN A 242 8.73 10.31 -5.96
N PHE A 243 7.76 9.46 -5.64
CA PHE A 243 6.36 9.85 -5.54
C PHE A 243 6.15 10.90 -4.45
N GLY A 244 6.80 10.74 -3.29
CA GLY A 244 6.78 11.75 -2.24
C GLY A 244 7.35 13.09 -2.68
N CYS A 245 8.43 13.09 -3.47
CA CYS A 245 8.98 14.31 -4.08
C CYS A 245 8.02 14.96 -5.07
N TYR A 246 7.38 14.19 -5.95
CA TYR A 246 6.41 14.71 -6.91
C TYR A 246 5.22 15.38 -6.21
N ILE A 247 4.70 14.73 -5.17
CA ILE A 247 3.59 15.29 -4.37
C ILE A 247 4.04 16.53 -3.62
N SER A 248 5.21 16.51 -2.99
CA SER A 248 5.74 17.67 -2.28
C SER A 248 5.92 18.87 -3.21
N GLN A 249 6.35 18.65 -4.45
CA GLN A 249 6.49 19.68 -5.47
C GLN A 249 5.13 20.29 -5.85
N LEU A 250 4.11 19.46 -6.07
CA LEU A 250 2.75 19.91 -6.37
C LEU A 250 2.14 20.68 -5.20
N VAL A 251 2.29 20.14 -4.01
CA VAL A 251 1.61 20.60 -2.79
C VAL A 251 2.34 21.77 -2.12
N GLY A 252 3.62 21.97 -2.44
CA GLY A 252 4.46 23.03 -1.87
C GLY A 252 4.91 22.74 -0.43
N ASP A 253 4.92 21.48 -0.01
CA ASP A 253 5.26 21.08 1.37
C ASP A 253 6.10 19.81 1.38
N TYR A 254 7.35 19.96 1.83
CA TYR A 254 8.33 18.89 1.95
C TYR A 254 8.49 18.39 3.38
N ASN A 255 7.80 19.00 4.36
CA ASN A 255 8.01 18.68 5.78
C ASN A 255 7.66 17.24 6.11
N TRP A 256 6.69 16.64 5.39
CA TRP A 256 6.26 15.26 5.64
C TRP A 256 7.24 14.21 5.08
N ASN A 257 8.16 14.57 4.17
CA ASN A 257 9.05 13.58 3.53
C ASN A 257 9.97 12.84 4.50
N HIS A 258 10.12 13.29 5.75
CA HIS A 258 10.86 12.57 6.79
C HIS A 258 10.24 11.20 7.13
N VAL A 259 8.95 10.96 6.86
CA VAL A 259 8.28 9.68 7.16
C VAL A 259 8.46 8.62 6.08
N ILE A 260 8.93 9.00 4.88
CA ILE A 260 9.20 8.07 3.78
C ILE A 260 10.38 7.19 4.21
N ALA A 261 10.22 5.87 4.19
CA ALA A 261 11.26 4.95 4.65
C ALA A 261 11.99 4.23 3.51
N ASN A 262 11.27 3.88 2.43
CA ASN A 262 11.88 3.35 1.22
C ASN A 262 12.48 4.51 0.43
N ARG A 263 13.82 4.56 0.37
CA ARG A 263 14.62 5.66 -0.18
C ARG A 263 15.87 5.11 -0.85
N ASN A 264 16.54 6.00 -1.58
CA ASN A 264 17.77 5.74 -2.31
C ASN A 264 17.55 4.72 -3.45
N PRO A 265 16.70 5.05 -4.45
CA PRO A 265 16.43 4.14 -5.57
C PRO A 265 17.68 3.77 -6.40
N LEU A 266 18.78 4.51 -6.25
CA LEU A 266 20.08 4.20 -6.85
C LEU A 266 20.95 3.23 -6.02
N ALA A 267 20.51 2.86 -4.83
CA ALA A 267 21.14 1.89 -3.95
C ALA A 267 20.08 0.92 -3.40
N PRO A 268 19.38 0.18 -4.28
CA PRO A 268 18.28 -0.69 -3.86
C PRO A 268 18.76 -1.82 -2.94
N ASP A 269 17.91 -2.20 -1.99
CA ASP A 269 18.16 -3.37 -1.16
C ASP A 269 18.08 -4.67 -1.98
N SER A 270 18.64 -5.74 -1.42
CA SER A 270 18.49 -7.07 -2.01
C SER A 270 17.04 -7.55 -1.92
N SER A 271 16.60 -8.38 -2.89
CA SER A 271 15.26 -8.98 -2.93
C SER A 271 14.89 -9.81 -1.68
N PHE A 272 15.86 -10.21 -0.86
CA PHE A 272 15.59 -10.85 0.44
C PHE A 272 14.84 -9.92 1.41
N GLY A 273 15.09 -8.61 1.35
CA GLY A 273 14.43 -7.58 2.16
C GLY A 273 13.07 -7.12 1.63
N SER A 274 12.64 -7.63 0.47
CA SER A 274 11.43 -7.18 -0.24
C SER A 274 10.16 -7.19 0.61
N ALA A 275 10.00 -8.14 1.54
CA ALA A 275 8.79 -8.21 2.37
C ALA A 275 8.67 -7.02 3.33
N ARG A 276 9.79 -6.62 3.96
CA ARG A 276 9.82 -5.44 4.83
C ARG A 276 9.62 -4.16 4.02
N ARG A 277 10.22 -4.09 2.83
CA ARG A 277 10.06 -2.97 1.89
C ARG A 277 8.61 -2.82 1.45
N LEU A 278 7.92 -3.92 1.12
CA LEU A 278 6.50 -3.90 0.75
C LEU A 278 5.60 -3.49 1.92
N LEU A 279 5.91 -3.93 3.15
CA LEU A 279 5.19 -3.46 4.34
C LEU A 279 5.34 -1.94 4.53
N LEU A 280 6.57 -1.43 4.39
CA LEU A 280 6.84 0.01 4.47
C LEU A 280 6.16 0.77 3.33
N HIS A 281 6.17 0.23 2.11
CA HIS A 281 5.49 0.79 0.95
C HIS A 281 4.00 1.01 1.23
N GLY A 282 3.29 -0.02 1.72
CA GLY A 282 1.89 0.10 2.11
C GLY A 282 1.63 1.15 3.20
N ILE A 283 2.50 1.22 4.21
CA ILE A 283 2.41 2.23 5.28
C ILE A 283 2.63 3.65 4.73
N ILE A 284 3.62 3.85 3.85
CA ILE A 284 3.91 5.15 3.24
C ILE A 284 2.75 5.58 2.33
N THR A 285 2.17 4.65 1.57
CA THR A 285 0.95 4.90 0.77
C THR A 285 -0.17 5.45 1.66
N GLU A 286 -0.41 4.86 2.83
CA GLU A 286 -1.44 5.33 3.78
C GLU A 286 -1.14 6.72 4.33
N TYR A 287 0.11 7.00 4.72
CA TYR A 287 0.50 8.31 5.24
C TYR A 287 0.32 9.40 4.20
N LEU A 288 0.76 9.11 2.98
CA LEU A 288 0.69 10.02 1.85
C LEU A 288 -0.77 10.26 1.44
N HIS A 289 -1.58 9.21 1.32
CA HIS A 289 -2.99 9.35 0.96
C HIS A 289 -3.74 10.14 2.03
N ARG A 290 -3.52 9.84 3.32
CA ARG A 290 -4.13 10.58 4.42
C ARG A 290 -3.71 12.05 4.44
N HIS A 291 -2.45 12.35 4.12
CA HIS A 291 -1.98 13.73 3.96
C HIS A 291 -2.77 14.48 2.88
N LEU A 292 -3.03 13.84 1.73
CA LEU A 292 -3.84 14.42 0.65
C LEU A 292 -5.32 14.58 1.04
N GLU A 293 -5.91 13.60 1.73
CA GLU A 293 -7.27 13.72 2.27
C GLU A 293 -7.43 14.91 3.21
N LEU A 294 -6.50 15.08 4.17
CA LEU A 294 -6.56 16.19 5.12
C LEU A 294 -6.45 17.54 4.41
N ARG A 295 -5.64 17.64 3.35
CA ARG A 295 -5.56 18.85 2.51
C ARG A 295 -6.85 19.10 1.72
N LYS A 296 -7.47 18.05 1.18
CA LYS A 296 -8.79 18.15 0.53
C LYS A 296 -9.83 18.70 1.51
N LEU A 297 -9.89 18.14 2.72
CA LEU A 297 -10.81 18.58 3.77
C LEU A 297 -10.57 20.03 4.21
N ALA A 298 -9.32 20.43 4.43
CA ALA A 298 -8.96 21.79 4.81
C ALA A 298 -9.38 22.84 3.76
N ARG A 299 -9.44 22.48 2.47
CA ARG A 299 -9.91 23.35 1.39
C ARG A 299 -11.44 23.40 1.26
N SER A 300 -12.14 22.36 1.71
CA SER A 300 -13.61 22.31 1.70
C SER A 300 -14.25 23.04 2.88
N GLN A 301 -13.49 23.35 3.93
CA GLN A 301 -13.99 24.16 5.05
C GLN A 301 -14.05 25.64 4.63
N PRO A 302 -15.19 26.32 4.81
CA PRO A 302 -15.26 27.76 4.56
C PRO A 302 -14.30 28.47 5.51
N SER A 303 -13.49 29.37 4.97
CA SER A 303 -12.65 30.29 5.76
C SER A 303 -13.56 31.12 6.67
N HIS A 304 -13.59 30.78 7.95
CA HIS A 304 -14.17 31.61 8.99
C HIS A 304 -13.19 32.75 9.30
N ASP A 305 -13.18 33.75 8.42
CA ASP A 305 -12.65 35.09 8.71
C ASP A 305 -13.76 35.97 9.30
#